data_AF-A0A822BD25-F1
#
_entry.id   AF-A0A822BD25-F1
#
_cell.length_a   1.000
_cell.length_b   1.000
_cell.length_c   1.000
_cell.angle_alpha   90.00
_cell.angle_beta   90.00
_cell.angle_gamma   90.00
#
_symmetry.space_group_name_H-M   'P 1'
#
loop_
_entity.id
_entity.type
_entity.pdbx_description
1 polymer ?
#
loop_
_entity_poly.entity_id
_entity_poly.type
_entity_poly.pdbx_seq_one_letter_code
_entity_poly.pdbx_strand_id
1 'polypeptide(L)'
;MCILVNGDCDSNTGPSGSTECVLINNPPYNKKQWATCLTNAYIKEKSQGKYSCVYSSATYCWYQCMIEIYDVQQGPVYGSCVCDESASTSSTNAPLFTLPPECYSPDGTSCEWYKDCLEKKYQCESTEAAYALSYANKFCELYSTSYNKFSENGQTWIDAVRKCLQMKLVPLLRPFITTTCEEIRDTAFKSHTECYVYPKQGDLLLSYCFLNVFDWWRVFWIVKEAMIDVPYQSLTGYLETSYLCSDFHVYYENIPVRSVHLTINNLSKTKSAATNLNELATLIGGSMAHLLNWNLKRLDFFAYHLNASVISNSNQFIIALLIVDKDLMSNETNSTAIINQTMTDLIEAVKLGGIFKYVCTASLLDECSFEHEFFLRIAQSFPFMEELTVRNQKRQINKTFRKSKNLSIIKYRSIKR
;
A
#
# COMPACT_ATOMS: atom_id res chain seq x y z
N MET A 1 -7.69 -24.95 22.18
CA MET A 1 -8.09 -24.58 23.55
C MET A 1 -6.81 -24.41 24.37
N CYS A 2 -6.61 -23.27 25.05
CA CYS A 2 -5.35 -22.91 25.73
C CYS A 2 -5.34 -23.30 27.21
N ILE A 3 -4.34 -24.06 27.67
CA ILE A 3 -4.36 -24.82 28.93
C ILE A 3 -3.88 -23.97 30.13
N LEU A 4 -4.42 -24.27 31.31
CA LEU A 4 -3.91 -23.80 32.59
C LEU A 4 -2.58 -24.48 32.89
N VAL A 5 -1.51 -23.71 32.90
CA VAL A 5 -0.21 -24.14 33.42
C VAL A 5 0.05 -23.31 34.66
N ASN A 6 0.40 -23.96 35.77
CA ASN A 6 0.88 -23.27 36.96
C ASN A 6 2.16 -22.53 36.59
N GLY A 7 2.12 -21.20 36.56
CA GLY A 7 3.21 -20.33 36.15
C GLY A 7 2.80 -18.86 36.27
N ASP A 8 3.69 -17.95 35.86
CA ASP A 8 3.53 -16.49 36.05
C ASP A 8 2.39 -15.85 35.22
N CYS A 9 1.66 -16.62 34.42
CA CYS A 9 0.53 -16.12 33.64
C CYS A 9 -0.77 -16.16 34.45
N ASP A 10 -0.97 -15.17 35.32
CA ASP A 10 -2.23 -15.01 36.04
C ASP A 10 -3.37 -14.68 35.05
N SER A 11 -4.50 -15.37 35.17
CA SER A 11 -5.62 -15.23 34.24
C SER A 11 -6.27 -13.84 34.20
N ASN A 12 -6.07 -13.02 35.23
CA ASN A 12 -6.65 -11.69 35.38
C ASN A 12 -5.60 -10.58 35.19
N THR A 13 -4.39 -10.78 35.73
CA THR A 13 -3.36 -9.73 35.78
C THR A 13 -2.22 -9.91 34.77
N GLY A 14 -2.07 -11.09 34.14
CA GLY A 14 -0.95 -11.37 33.24
C GLY A 14 0.41 -11.32 33.96
N PRO A 15 1.52 -10.87 33.33
CA PRO A 15 1.55 -9.98 32.15
C PRO A 15 1.74 -10.69 30.79
N SER A 16 1.33 -10.02 29.71
CA SER A 16 1.65 -10.47 28.35
C SER A 16 3.16 -10.48 28.09
N GLY A 17 3.64 -11.55 27.44
CA GLY A 17 5.05 -11.68 27.05
C GLY A 17 5.88 -12.65 27.87
N SER A 18 5.45 -12.98 29.09
CA SER A 18 6.08 -14.04 29.88
C SER A 18 6.06 -15.35 29.11
N THR A 19 7.16 -16.11 29.13
CA THR A 19 7.29 -17.38 28.44
C THR A 19 7.68 -18.50 29.37
N GLU A 20 7.11 -19.68 29.15
CA GLU A 20 7.41 -20.88 29.95
C GLU A 20 7.52 -22.12 29.06
N CYS A 21 8.30 -23.09 29.51
CA CYS A 21 8.45 -24.38 28.87
C CYS A 21 7.41 -25.37 29.42
N VAL A 22 6.39 -25.69 28.61
CA VAL A 22 5.20 -26.41 29.09
C VAL A 22 5.04 -27.76 28.39
N LEU A 23 4.68 -28.80 29.15
CA LEU A 23 4.24 -30.08 28.59
C LEU A 23 2.71 -30.12 28.56
N ILE A 24 2.15 -30.34 27.38
CA ILE A 24 0.71 -30.38 27.18
C ILE A 24 0.27 -31.80 26.84
N ASN A 25 -0.47 -32.38 27.77
CA ASN A 25 -0.88 -33.79 27.72
C ASN A 25 -2.27 -34.00 27.09
N ASN A 26 -3.05 -32.94 26.84
CA ASN A 26 -4.39 -33.06 26.27
C ASN A 26 -4.80 -31.83 25.41
N PRO A 27 -4.85 -31.96 24.07
CA PRO A 27 -4.39 -33.12 23.29
C PRO A 27 -2.86 -33.26 23.36
N PRO A 28 -2.30 -34.48 23.22
CA PRO A 28 -0.91 -34.74 23.58
C PRO A 28 0.07 -34.23 22.52
N TYR A 29 1.09 -33.51 22.98
CA TYR A 29 2.33 -33.32 22.24
C TYR A 29 3.38 -34.31 22.69
N ASN A 30 4.32 -34.66 21.81
CA ASN A 30 5.38 -35.62 22.13
C ASN A 30 6.52 -35.02 22.98
N LYS A 31 6.60 -33.70 23.13
CA LYS A 31 7.67 -32.96 23.82
C LYS A 31 7.13 -31.72 24.52
N LYS A 32 7.93 -31.17 25.43
CA LYS A 32 7.72 -29.82 25.97
C LYS A 32 7.86 -28.78 24.85
N GLN A 33 7.08 -27.71 24.96
CA GLN A 33 7.14 -26.60 24.03
C GLN A 33 7.06 -25.26 24.74
N TRP A 34 7.56 -24.20 24.12
CA TRP A 34 7.35 -22.85 24.61
C TRP A 34 5.87 -22.47 24.56
N ALA A 35 5.41 -21.77 25.59
CA ALA A 35 4.15 -21.04 25.61
C ALA A 35 4.40 -19.59 26.03
N THR A 36 3.54 -18.68 25.58
CA THR A 36 3.60 -17.25 25.93
C THR A 36 2.30 -16.83 26.57
N CYS A 37 2.37 -16.09 27.69
CA CYS A 37 1.22 -15.48 28.31
C CYS A 37 0.72 -14.35 27.42
N LEU A 38 -0.54 -14.40 26.99
CA LEU A 38 -1.13 -13.42 26.08
C LEU A 38 -2.58 -13.14 26.45
N THR A 39 -3.09 -11.99 26.00
CA THR A 39 -4.50 -11.67 26.19
C THR A 39 -5.40 -12.61 25.38
N ASN A 40 -6.56 -12.97 25.93
CA ASN A 40 -7.60 -13.74 25.25
C ASN A 40 -8.07 -13.01 23.98
N ALA A 41 -8.07 -11.67 24.00
CA ALA A 41 -8.39 -10.84 22.84
C ALA A 41 -7.39 -11.07 21.69
N TYR A 42 -6.08 -10.99 21.96
CA TYR A 42 -5.05 -11.29 20.97
C TYR A 42 -5.19 -12.71 20.42
N ILE A 43 -5.38 -13.71 21.28
CA ILE A 43 -5.50 -15.12 20.87
C ILE A 43 -6.69 -15.31 19.92
N LYS A 44 -7.85 -14.76 20.27
CA LYS A 44 -9.05 -14.82 19.42
C LYS A 44 -8.82 -14.16 18.08
N GLU A 45 -8.20 -12.98 18.06
CA GLU A 45 -8.00 -12.24 16.82
C GLU A 45 -6.97 -12.93 15.91
N LYS A 46 -5.79 -13.28 16.47
CA LYS A 46 -4.71 -13.96 15.75
C LYS A 46 -5.15 -15.30 15.16
N SER A 47 -6.04 -16.00 15.84
CA SER A 47 -6.57 -17.31 15.44
C SER A 47 -7.89 -17.25 14.68
N GLN A 48 -8.40 -16.04 14.40
CA GLN A 48 -9.70 -15.85 13.74
C GLN A 48 -10.85 -16.55 14.48
N GLY A 49 -10.81 -16.51 15.80
CA GLY A 49 -11.79 -17.12 16.71
C GLY A 49 -11.61 -18.62 16.93
N LYS A 50 -10.67 -19.28 16.22
CA LYS A 50 -10.40 -20.73 16.37
C LYS A 50 -9.92 -21.08 17.78
N TYR A 51 -9.20 -20.16 18.42
CA TYR A 51 -8.64 -20.34 19.76
C TYR A 51 -9.08 -19.25 20.72
N SER A 52 -9.21 -19.64 21.97
CA SER A 52 -9.44 -18.76 23.11
C SER A 52 -8.86 -19.40 24.37
N CYS A 53 -8.79 -18.61 25.43
CA CYS A 53 -8.57 -19.14 26.78
C CYS A 53 -9.67 -20.15 27.15
N VAL A 54 -9.30 -21.16 27.95
CA VAL A 54 -10.23 -22.19 28.45
C VAL A 54 -11.40 -21.55 29.20
N TYR A 55 -11.11 -20.59 30.07
CA TYR A 55 -12.13 -19.83 30.78
C TYR A 55 -12.48 -18.59 29.98
N SER A 56 -13.78 -18.42 29.69
CA SER A 56 -14.29 -17.25 28.96
C SER A 56 -14.09 -15.93 29.72
N SER A 57 -14.00 -16.00 31.06
CA SER A 57 -13.71 -14.86 31.94
C SER A 57 -12.24 -14.51 32.05
N ALA A 58 -11.32 -15.36 31.57
CA ALA A 58 -9.90 -15.08 31.64
C ALA A 58 -9.51 -13.99 30.65
N THR A 59 -8.79 -12.99 31.16
CA THR A 59 -8.17 -11.94 30.36
C THR A 59 -6.89 -12.44 29.71
N TYR A 60 -6.12 -13.28 30.41
CA TYR A 60 -4.86 -13.85 29.96
C TYR A 60 -4.85 -15.37 30.02
N CYS A 61 -4.08 -16.01 29.14
CA CYS A 61 -3.74 -17.43 29.25
C CYS A 61 -2.50 -17.77 28.43
N TRP A 62 -1.99 -18.99 28.65
CA TRP A 62 -0.88 -19.54 27.89
C TRP A 62 -1.26 -19.86 26.45
N TYR A 63 -0.63 -19.19 25.49
CA TYR A 63 -0.72 -19.50 24.08
C TYR A 63 0.48 -20.32 23.62
N GLN A 64 0.20 -21.48 23.03
CA GLN A 64 1.21 -22.49 22.72
C GLN A 64 1.95 -22.13 21.43
N CYS A 65 3.28 -22.28 21.40
CA CYS A 65 4.08 -21.99 20.21
C CYS A 65 3.61 -22.79 18.99
N MET A 66 3.30 -24.08 19.16
CA MET A 66 2.82 -24.92 18.05
C MET A 66 1.51 -24.43 17.44
N ILE A 67 0.64 -23.87 18.27
CA ILE A 67 -0.61 -23.25 17.81
C ILE A 67 -0.33 -21.91 17.14
N GLU A 68 0.50 -21.06 17.76
CA GLU A 68 0.76 -19.71 17.26
C GLU A 68 1.49 -19.70 15.91
N ILE A 69 2.51 -20.55 15.77
CA ILE A 69 3.42 -20.54 14.63
C ILE A 69 2.96 -21.51 13.54
N TYR A 70 2.47 -22.69 13.91
CA TYR A 70 2.17 -23.77 12.96
C TYR A 70 0.66 -24.09 12.85
N ASP A 71 -0.20 -23.49 13.67
CA ASP A 71 -1.62 -23.84 13.78
C ASP A 71 -1.87 -25.34 14.02
N VAL A 72 -0.98 -25.99 14.78
CA VAL A 72 -1.05 -27.41 15.14
C VAL A 72 -1.39 -27.54 16.62
N GLN A 73 -2.40 -28.34 16.95
CA GLN A 73 -2.87 -28.54 18.32
C GLN A 73 -2.31 -29.79 18.99
N GLN A 74 -1.74 -30.74 18.25
CA GLN A 74 -1.29 -32.03 18.80
C GLN A 74 -0.22 -32.69 17.93
N GLY A 75 0.49 -33.66 18.51
CA GLY A 75 1.49 -34.45 17.80
C GLY A 75 2.93 -33.96 18.01
N PRO A 76 3.81 -34.07 17.00
CA PRO A 76 5.21 -33.68 17.15
C PRO A 76 5.40 -32.16 17.35
N VAL A 77 6.23 -31.78 18.32
CA VAL A 77 6.69 -30.38 18.46
C VAL A 77 7.82 -30.11 17.48
N TYR A 78 7.72 -29.02 16.72
CA TYR A 78 8.66 -28.67 15.65
C TYR A 78 9.66 -27.58 16.07
N GLY A 79 10.86 -27.66 15.50
CA GLY A 79 11.80 -26.55 15.38
C GLY A 79 11.96 -25.70 16.65
N SER A 80 11.79 -24.38 16.47
CA SER A 80 11.93 -23.35 17.50
C SER A 80 10.91 -23.42 18.63
N CYS A 81 9.86 -24.24 18.51
CA CYS A 81 8.89 -24.43 19.59
C CYS A 81 9.37 -25.42 20.66
N VAL A 82 10.36 -26.26 20.38
CA VAL A 82 10.90 -27.21 21.37
C VAL A 82 11.65 -26.46 22.47
N CYS A 83 11.41 -26.84 23.72
CA CYS A 83 12.16 -26.34 24.86
C CYS A 83 12.68 -27.51 25.71
N ASP A 84 13.96 -27.46 26.08
CA ASP A 84 14.60 -28.42 26.98
C ASP A 84 15.11 -27.67 28.22
N GLU A 85 14.67 -28.09 29.40
CA GLU A 85 15.07 -27.48 30.69
C GLU A 85 16.57 -27.64 30.98
N SER A 86 17.26 -28.56 30.31
CA SER A 86 18.70 -28.80 30.43
C SER A 86 19.59 -27.79 29.69
N ALA A 87 19.01 -26.86 28.91
CA ALA A 87 19.76 -25.80 28.23
C ALA A 87 19.90 -24.51 29.06
N SER A 88 19.31 -24.43 30.27
CA SER A 88 19.29 -23.18 31.07
C SER A 88 20.60 -22.86 31.81
N THR A 89 21.69 -23.60 31.60
CA THR A 89 22.96 -23.38 32.30
C THR A 89 24.09 -22.80 31.44
N SER A 90 23.81 -22.26 30.25
CA SER A 90 24.86 -21.59 29.46
C SER A 90 24.34 -20.41 28.63
N SER A 91 23.92 -19.34 29.29
CA SER A 91 24.13 -17.99 28.76
C SER A 91 24.40 -17.03 29.92
N THR A 92 25.67 -16.78 30.14
CA THR A 92 26.25 -15.73 30.98
C THR A 92 25.56 -14.37 30.78
N ASN A 93 25.05 -13.78 31.87
CA ASN A 93 24.97 -12.34 32.16
C ASN A 93 24.63 -11.35 31.02
N ALA A 94 23.75 -11.71 30.08
CA ALA A 94 23.07 -10.72 29.26
C ALA A 94 21.85 -10.20 30.04
N PRO A 95 21.60 -8.87 30.09
CA PRO A 95 20.36 -8.37 30.67
C PRO A 95 19.19 -9.04 29.95
N LEU A 96 18.25 -9.63 30.70
CA LEU A 96 16.98 -10.09 30.16
C LEU A 96 16.30 -8.87 29.55
N PHE A 97 16.38 -8.75 28.23
CA PHE A 97 15.77 -7.65 27.51
C PHE A 97 14.26 -7.88 27.51
N THR A 98 13.57 -7.24 28.45
CA THR A 98 12.11 -7.35 28.60
C THR A 98 11.43 -6.23 27.82
N LEU A 99 10.67 -6.61 26.79
CA LEU A 99 9.75 -5.70 26.10
C LEU A 99 8.49 -5.47 26.94
N PRO A 100 7.85 -4.30 26.82
CA PRO A 100 6.55 -4.03 27.45
C PRO A 100 5.44 -5.02 27.02
N PRO A 101 4.41 -5.27 27.86
CA PRO A 101 3.31 -6.19 27.54
C PRO A 101 2.56 -5.86 26.24
N GLU A 102 2.39 -4.58 25.93
CA GLU A 102 1.78 -4.04 24.71
C GLU A 102 2.51 -4.48 23.43
N CYS A 103 3.79 -4.83 23.52
CA CYS A 103 4.53 -5.39 22.39
C CYS A 103 3.99 -6.76 21.97
N TYR A 104 3.43 -7.52 22.92
CA TYR A 104 2.97 -8.88 22.69
C TYR A 104 1.44 -8.98 22.50
N SER A 105 0.71 -7.91 22.77
CA SER A 105 -0.74 -7.81 22.54
C SER A 105 -1.09 -6.38 22.11
N PRO A 106 -0.65 -5.94 20.91
CA PRO A 106 -0.90 -4.58 20.44
C PRO A 106 -2.40 -4.36 20.24
N ASP A 107 -2.87 -3.19 20.65
CA ASP A 107 -4.23 -2.73 20.37
C ASP A 107 -4.38 -2.22 18.94
N GLY A 108 -3.25 -1.96 18.25
CA GLY A 108 -3.21 -1.44 16.90
C GLY A 108 -3.41 0.07 16.80
N THR A 109 -3.34 0.83 17.90
CA THR A 109 -3.57 2.28 17.87
C THR A 109 -2.27 3.09 17.78
N SER A 110 -1.20 2.61 18.42
CA SER A 110 0.09 3.31 18.48
C SER A 110 1.04 2.89 17.34
N CYS A 111 1.59 3.89 16.63
CA CYS A 111 2.66 3.66 15.67
C CYS A 111 4.02 3.39 16.34
N GLU A 112 4.24 3.93 17.54
CA GLU A 112 5.48 3.73 18.30
C GLU A 112 5.75 2.24 18.59
N TRP A 113 4.76 1.33 18.47
CA TRP A 113 5.00 -0.12 18.53
C TRP A 113 6.15 -0.58 17.62
N TYR A 114 6.26 -0.02 16.41
CA TYR A 114 7.36 -0.39 15.50
C TYR A 114 8.73 -0.04 16.08
N LYS A 115 8.83 1.07 16.79
CA LYS A 115 10.06 1.55 17.41
C LYS A 115 10.33 0.89 18.76
N ASP A 116 9.35 0.93 19.65
CA ASP A 116 9.48 0.53 21.05
C ASP A 116 9.46 -1.00 21.24
N CYS A 117 8.97 -1.74 20.23
CA CYS A 117 8.91 -3.20 20.26
C CYS A 117 9.81 -3.84 19.21
N LEU A 118 9.53 -3.61 17.91
CA LEU A 118 10.22 -4.32 16.83
C LEU A 118 11.66 -3.84 16.64
N GLU A 119 11.86 -2.54 16.49
CA GLU A 119 13.19 -1.95 16.35
C GLU A 119 14.01 -2.12 17.63
N LYS A 120 13.39 -1.92 18.80
CA LYS A 120 14.06 -2.14 20.10
C LYS A 120 14.65 -3.55 20.22
N LYS A 121 13.96 -4.58 19.69
CA LYS A 121 14.43 -5.97 19.72
C LYS A 121 15.53 -6.26 18.70
N TYR A 122 15.39 -5.79 17.46
CA TYR A 122 16.23 -6.24 16.35
C TYR A 122 17.25 -5.22 15.83
N GLN A 123 17.05 -3.93 16.09
CA GLN A 123 17.97 -2.84 15.73
C GLN A 123 18.33 -2.84 14.23
N CYS A 124 17.32 -3.02 13.36
CA CYS A 124 17.49 -3.14 11.93
C CYS A 124 17.72 -1.80 11.20
N GLU A 125 17.56 -0.65 11.87
CA GLU A 125 17.65 0.68 11.27
C GLU A 125 18.98 0.92 10.54
N SER A 126 20.08 0.40 11.06
CA SER A 126 21.42 0.53 10.46
C SER A 126 21.67 -0.39 9.26
N THR A 127 20.71 -1.22 8.88
CA THR A 127 20.83 -2.22 7.80
C THR A 127 20.07 -1.80 6.55
N GLU A 128 20.41 -2.38 5.40
CA GLU A 128 19.64 -2.22 4.15
C GLU A 128 18.23 -2.83 4.23
N ALA A 129 17.95 -3.62 5.26
CA ALA A 129 16.65 -4.21 5.55
C ALA A 129 15.87 -3.43 6.64
N ALA A 130 16.26 -2.19 6.93
CA ALA A 130 15.50 -1.29 7.78
C ALA A 130 14.05 -1.22 7.28
N TYR A 131 13.12 -1.76 8.07
CA TYR A 131 11.69 -1.78 7.77
C TYR A 131 10.90 -1.05 8.87
N ALA A 132 11.18 -1.36 10.15
CA ALA A 132 10.37 -0.91 11.27
C ALA A 132 10.23 0.63 11.32
N LEU A 133 11.35 1.36 11.27
CA LEU A 133 11.33 2.82 11.34
C LEU A 133 11.19 3.50 9.98
N SER A 134 12.01 3.10 9.01
CA SER A 134 12.09 3.71 7.67
C SER A 134 10.83 3.54 6.84
N TYR A 135 10.07 2.47 7.06
CA TYR A 135 8.84 2.18 6.33
C TYR A 135 7.63 2.15 7.26
N ALA A 136 7.55 1.18 8.17
CA ALA A 136 6.32 0.90 8.89
C ALA A 136 5.88 2.06 9.80
N ASN A 137 6.80 2.58 10.62
CA ASN A 137 6.54 3.75 11.47
C ASN A 137 6.22 4.99 10.64
N LYS A 138 7.04 5.30 9.61
CA LYS A 138 6.82 6.42 8.67
C LYS A 138 5.40 6.40 8.11
N PHE A 139 4.97 5.30 7.49
CA PHE A 139 3.64 5.25 6.86
C PHE A 139 2.51 5.15 7.88
N CYS A 140 2.72 4.50 9.02
CA CYS A 140 1.76 4.51 10.12
C CYS A 140 1.45 5.94 10.58
N GLU A 141 2.48 6.76 10.77
CA GLU A 141 2.33 8.17 11.14
C GLU A 141 1.67 9.02 10.04
N LEU A 142 1.96 8.74 8.77
CA LEU A 142 1.26 9.39 7.66
C LEU A 142 -0.25 9.08 7.66
N TYR A 143 -0.64 7.86 8.04
CA TYR A 143 -2.05 7.53 8.26
C TYR A 143 -2.61 8.24 9.50
N SER A 144 -1.89 8.28 10.62
CA SER A 144 -2.33 8.99 11.84
C SER A 144 -2.57 10.49 11.58
N THR A 145 -1.65 11.14 10.88
CA THR A 145 -1.76 12.57 10.53
C THR A 145 -2.89 12.85 9.53
N SER A 146 -3.25 11.85 8.72
CA SER A 146 -4.33 11.95 7.74
C SER A 146 -5.67 11.39 8.24
N TYR A 147 -5.72 10.83 9.46
CA TYR A 147 -6.82 10.01 9.96
C TYR A 147 -8.20 10.69 9.83
N ASN A 148 -8.30 11.94 10.28
CA ASN A 148 -9.53 12.72 10.25
C ASN A 148 -10.00 13.13 8.84
N LYS A 149 -9.17 12.88 7.81
CA LYS A 149 -9.54 13.12 6.41
C LYS A 149 -10.26 11.92 5.80
N PHE A 150 -10.20 10.75 6.42
CA PHE A 150 -10.90 9.57 5.95
C PHE A 150 -12.37 9.57 6.39
N SER A 151 -13.22 8.89 5.63
CA SER A 151 -14.58 8.59 6.10
C SER A 151 -14.56 7.72 7.36
N GLU A 152 -15.70 7.58 8.05
CA GLU A 152 -15.81 6.69 9.23
C GLU A 152 -15.42 5.24 8.90
N ASN A 153 -15.80 4.75 7.71
CA ASN A 153 -15.39 3.44 7.22
C ASN A 153 -13.88 3.39 6.97
N GLY A 154 -13.31 4.45 6.39
CA GLY A 154 -11.86 4.56 6.15
C GLY A 154 -11.05 4.60 7.44
N GLN A 155 -11.53 5.30 8.46
CA GLN A 155 -10.94 5.35 9.80
C GLN A 155 -10.93 3.97 10.47
N THR A 156 -12.07 3.29 10.46
CA THR A 156 -12.19 1.93 11.02
C THR A 156 -11.31 0.93 10.25
N TRP A 157 -11.19 1.10 8.93
CA TRP A 157 -10.27 0.33 8.09
C TRP A 157 -8.80 0.58 8.48
N ILE A 158 -8.38 1.84 8.68
CA ILE A 158 -7.01 2.19 9.10
C ILE A 158 -6.66 1.48 10.41
N ASP A 159 -7.53 1.56 11.41
CA ASP A 159 -7.31 0.95 12.72
C ASP A 159 -7.17 -0.57 12.60
N ALA A 160 -8.06 -1.20 11.83
CA ALA A 160 -8.05 -2.65 11.62
C ALA A 160 -6.79 -3.11 10.86
N VAL A 161 -6.37 -2.38 9.82
CA VAL A 161 -5.14 -2.69 9.06
C VAL A 161 -3.91 -2.52 9.92
N ARG A 162 -3.81 -1.41 10.67
CA ARG A 162 -2.67 -1.13 11.57
C ARG A 162 -2.52 -2.24 12.58
N LYS A 163 -3.63 -2.64 13.22
CA LYS A 163 -3.66 -3.76 14.16
C LYS A 163 -3.22 -5.08 13.50
N CYS A 164 -3.80 -5.42 12.35
CA CYS A 164 -3.46 -6.64 11.62
C CYS A 164 -1.96 -6.73 11.31
N LEU A 165 -1.37 -5.65 10.78
CA LEU A 165 0.05 -5.59 10.44
C LEU A 165 0.94 -5.80 11.67
N GLN A 166 0.64 -5.16 12.79
CA GLN A 166 1.39 -5.35 14.04
C GLN A 166 1.26 -6.79 14.53
N MET A 167 0.04 -7.34 14.57
CA MET A 167 -0.19 -8.72 15.01
C MET A 167 0.54 -9.77 14.14
N LYS A 168 0.74 -9.51 12.84
CA LYS A 168 1.50 -10.41 11.96
C LYS A 168 2.99 -10.46 12.33
N LEU A 169 3.50 -9.43 13.00
CA LEU A 169 4.90 -9.30 13.41
C LEU A 169 5.14 -9.69 14.88
N VAL A 170 4.11 -9.68 15.73
CA VAL A 170 4.20 -10.11 17.14
C VAL A 170 4.89 -11.47 17.34
N PRO A 171 4.62 -12.52 16.53
CA PRO A 171 5.30 -13.82 16.71
C PRO A 171 6.82 -13.74 16.58
N LEU A 172 7.36 -12.76 15.84
CA LEU A 172 8.80 -12.56 15.75
C LEU A 172 9.37 -12.08 17.10
N LEU A 173 8.60 -11.36 17.91
CA LEU A 173 9.05 -10.85 19.21
C LEU A 173 9.26 -11.94 20.26
N ARG A 174 8.87 -13.19 20.02
CA ARG A 174 9.06 -14.29 20.96
C ARG A 174 10.55 -14.54 21.28
N PRO A 175 10.92 -14.76 22.56
CA PRO A 175 12.32 -15.04 22.95
C PRO A 175 12.93 -16.26 22.24
N PHE A 176 12.11 -17.25 21.91
CA PHE A 176 12.51 -18.50 21.25
C PHE A 176 12.52 -18.42 19.71
N ILE A 177 12.20 -17.25 19.13
CA ILE A 177 12.30 -17.00 17.69
C ILE A 177 13.54 -16.16 17.41
N THR A 178 14.45 -16.74 16.62
CA THR A 178 15.60 -16.05 16.02
C THR A 178 15.28 -15.80 14.55
N THR A 179 15.47 -14.57 14.09
CA THR A 179 15.19 -14.16 12.71
C THR A 179 16.14 -13.03 12.32
N THR A 180 16.30 -12.80 11.01
CA THR A 180 17.13 -11.71 10.47
C THR A 180 16.28 -10.49 10.13
N CYS A 181 16.93 -9.32 9.96
CA CYS A 181 16.26 -8.11 9.47
C CYS A 181 15.60 -8.31 8.09
N GLU A 182 16.21 -9.13 7.22
CA GLU A 182 15.65 -9.46 5.91
C GLU A 182 14.35 -10.27 6.03
N GLU A 183 14.34 -11.30 6.89
CA GLU A 183 13.15 -12.11 7.15
C GLU A 183 12.03 -11.30 7.80
N ILE A 184 12.36 -10.35 8.68
CA ILE A 184 11.41 -9.40 9.26
C ILE A 184 10.78 -8.54 8.15
N ARG A 185 11.61 -7.93 7.30
CA ARG A 185 11.16 -7.11 6.18
C ARG A 185 10.24 -7.89 5.25
N ASP A 186 10.64 -9.10 4.86
CA ASP A 186 9.89 -9.93 3.93
C ASP A 186 8.57 -10.42 4.53
N THR A 187 8.58 -10.82 5.80
CA THR A 187 7.35 -11.17 6.55
C THR A 187 6.39 -9.98 6.62
N ALA A 188 6.93 -8.79 6.86
CA ALA A 188 6.12 -7.59 6.96
C ALA A 188 5.47 -7.22 5.63
N PHE A 189 6.24 -7.14 4.53
CA PHE A 189 5.68 -6.84 3.21
C PHE A 189 4.66 -7.88 2.75
N LYS A 190 4.93 -9.17 2.98
CA LYS A 190 3.98 -10.24 2.65
C LYS A 190 2.64 -10.12 3.38
N SER A 191 2.62 -9.50 4.57
CA SER A 191 1.38 -9.34 5.32
C SER A 191 0.49 -8.19 4.85
N HIS A 192 0.99 -7.26 4.03
CA HIS A 192 0.24 -6.07 3.61
C HIS A 192 -1.01 -6.40 2.80
N THR A 193 -0.88 -7.19 1.73
CA THR A 193 -2.00 -7.55 0.86
C THR A 193 -3.12 -8.21 1.68
N GLU A 194 -2.76 -9.17 2.54
CA GLU A 194 -3.72 -9.86 3.40
C GLU A 194 -4.39 -8.90 4.38
N CYS A 195 -3.62 -8.05 5.07
CA CYS A 195 -4.18 -7.10 6.03
C CYS A 195 -4.98 -5.97 5.38
N TYR A 196 -4.69 -5.56 4.15
CA TYR A 196 -5.48 -4.54 3.45
C TYR A 196 -6.83 -5.09 3.01
N VAL A 197 -6.86 -6.31 2.49
CA VAL A 197 -8.09 -6.94 1.98
C VAL A 197 -8.90 -7.58 3.11
N TYR A 198 -8.25 -8.12 4.14
CA TYR A 198 -8.89 -8.84 5.24
C TYR A 198 -8.26 -8.44 6.59
N PRO A 199 -8.30 -7.16 6.99
CA PRO A 199 -7.69 -6.72 8.25
C PRO A 199 -8.30 -7.41 9.47
N LYS A 200 -9.58 -7.78 9.36
CA LYS A 200 -10.29 -8.57 10.35
C LYS A 200 -11.07 -9.67 9.65
N GLN A 201 -10.65 -10.92 9.82
CA GLN A 201 -11.28 -12.06 9.16
C GLN A 201 -12.77 -12.15 9.52
N GLY A 202 -13.62 -12.31 8.50
CA GLY A 202 -15.08 -12.41 8.66
C GLY A 202 -15.81 -11.06 8.68
N ASP A 203 -15.08 -9.94 8.66
CA ASP A 203 -15.65 -8.59 8.59
C ASP A 203 -15.34 -7.96 7.23
N LEU A 204 -16.07 -8.40 6.20
CA LEU A 204 -15.82 -7.98 4.81
C LEU A 204 -15.96 -6.46 4.63
N LEU A 205 -16.79 -5.80 5.45
CA LEU A 205 -16.99 -4.34 5.36
C LEU A 205 -15.73 -3.54 5.72
N LEU A 206 -14.78 -4.16 6.43
CA LEU A 206 -13.47 -3.59 6.72
C LEU A 206 -12.44 -3.91 5.64
N SER A 207 -12.83 -4.39 4.45
CA SER A 207 -11.88 -4.59 3.36
C SER A 207 -11.55 -3.28 2.65
N TYR A 208 -10.31 -3.15 2.17
CA TYR A 208 -9.93 -2.11 1.21
C TYR A 208 -10.90 -2.07 0.02
N CYS A 209 -11.41 -3.22 -0.41
CA CYS A 209 -12.31 -3.33 -1.56
C CYS A 209 -13.65 -2.57 -1.41
N PHE A 210 -14.08 -2.28 -0.17
CA PHE A 210 -15.34 -1.58 0.11
C PHE A 210 -15.16 -0.12 0.55
N LEU A 211 -13.93 0.38 0.58
CA LEU A 211 -13.70 1.81 0.79
C LEU A 211 -14.31 2.63 -0.35
N ASN A 212 -14.73 3.86 -0.06
CA ASN A 212 -15.18 4.79 -1.10
C ASN A 212 -13.99 5.31 -1.92
N VAL A 213 -14.27 5.87 -3.10
CA VAL A 213 -13.23 6.35 -4.04
C VAL A 213 -12.28 7.39 -3.44
N PHE A 214 -12.75 8.26 -2.55
CA PHE A 214 -11.90 9.26 -1.93
C PHE A 214 -10.91 8.61 -0.97
N ASP A 215 -11.36 7.68 -0.14
CA ASP A 215 -10.50 6.92 0.77
C ASP A 215 -9.48 6.06 0.02
N TRP A 216 -9.86 5.42 -1.10
CA TRP A 216 -8.91 4.70 -1.97
C TRP A 216 -7.77 5.59 -2.45
N TRP A 217 -8.12 6.79 -2.95
CA TRP A 217 -7.11 7.74 -3.40
C TRP A 217 -6.29 8.28 -2.25
N ARG A 218 -6.86 8.50 -1.06
CA ARG A 218 -6.11 8.92 0.13
C ARG A 218 -5.07 7.86 0.50
N VAL A 219 -5.44 6.59 0.50
CA VAL A 219 -4.49 5.46 0.67
C VAL A 219 -3.37 5.53 -0.35
N PHE A 220 -3.69 5.61 -1.64
CA PHE A 220 -2.70 5.69 -2.72
C PHE A 220 -1.72 6.85 -2.50
N TRP A 221 -2.22 8.04 -2.20
CA TRP A 221 -1.40 9.24 -2.00
C TRP A 221 -0.54 9.19 -0.74
N ILE A 222 -0.95 8.46 0.30
CA ILE A 222 -0.13 8.22 1.49
C ILE A 222 1.03 7.28 1.15
N VAL A 223 0.77 6.21 0.41
CA VAL A 223 1.79 5.16 0.14
C VAL A 223 2.60 5.39 -1.14
N LYS A 224 2.34 6.44 -1.92
CA LYS A 224 3.06 6.68 -3.19
C LYS A 224 4.58 6.79 -3.02
N GLU A 225 5.04 7.36 -1.90
CA GLU A 225 6.48 7.54 -1.66
C GLU A 225 7.14 6.16 -1.47
N ALA A 226 6.43 5.22 -0.85
CA ALA A 226 6.87 3.84 -0.72
C ALA A 226 7.04 3.15 -2.08
N MET A 227 6.27 3.54 -3.10
CA MET A 227 6.42 3.04 -4.46
C MET A 227 7.66 3.62 -5.18
N ILE A 228 8.28 4.67 -4.64
CA ILE A 228 9.53 5.25 -5.13
C ILE A 228 10.70 4.68 -4.33
N ASP A 229 10.58 4.67 -3.00
CA ASP A 229 11.64 4.29 -2.06
C ASP A 229 11.89 2.77 -2.06
N VAL A 230 10.83 1.97 -2.11
CA VAL A 230 10.88 0.49 -2.09
C VAL A 230 9.98 -0.05 -3.21
N PRO A 231 10.33 0.21 -4.49
CA PRO A 231 9.39 0.15 -5.60
C PRO A 231 8.85 -1.26 -5.85
N TYR A 232 9.71 -2.28 -5.77
CA TYR A 232 9.30 -3.65 -6.08
C TYR A 232 8.24 -4.17 -5.08
N GLN A 233 8.53 -4.10 -3.78
CA GLN A 233 7.64 -4.63 -2.74
C GLN A 233 6.34 -3.83 -2.64
N SER A 234 6.44 -2.50 -2.60
CA SER A 234 5.28 -1.62 -2.43
C SER A 234 4.34 -1.67 -3.64
N LEU A 235 4.89 -1.67 -4.86
CA LEU A 235 4.09 -1.79 -6.08
C LEU A 235 3.45 -3.17 -6.19
N THR A 236 4.19 -4.24 -5.87
CA THR A 236 3.63 -5.61 -5.89
C THR A 236 2.45 -5.72 -4.92
N GLY A 237 2.60 -5.27 -3.67
CA GLY A 237 1.50 -5.30 -2.70
C GLY A 237 0.28 -4.48 -3.15
N TYR A 238 0.50 -3.32 -3.74
CA TYR A 238 -0.58 -2.50 -4.30
C TYR A 238 -1.30 -3.21 -5.46
N LEU A 239 -0.56 -3.81 -6.39
CA LEU A 239 -1.12 -4.51 -7.54
C LEU A 239 -1.89 -5.77 -7.11
N GLU A 240 -1.36 -6.55 -6.18
CA GLU A 240 -2.04 -7.72 -5.61
C GLU A 240 -3.33 -7.31 -4.89
N THR A 241 -3.28 -6.27 -4.05
CA THR A 241 -4.47 -5.74 -3.36
C THR A 241 -5.52 -5.29 -4.38
N SER A 242 -5.10 -4.53 -5.39
CA SER A 242 -6.00 -4.04 -6.45
C SER A 242 -6.59 -5.19 -7.26
N TYR A 243 -5.81 -6.21 -7.58
CA TYR A 243 -6.28 -7.41 -8.29
C TYR A 243 -7.36 -8.15 -7.50
N LEU A 244 -7.15 -8.36 -6.19
CA LEU A 244 -8.14 -9.01 -5.32
C LEU A 244 -9.43 -8.19 -5.16
N CYS A 245 -9.37 -6.88 -5.34
CA CYS A 245 -10.53 -5.99 -5.30
C CYS A 245 -11.17 -5.73 -6.67
N SER A 246 -10.67 -6.33 -7.75
CA SER A 246 -11.06 -5.98 -9.12
C SER A 246 -12.55 -6.22 -9.44
N ASP A 247 -13.17 -7.23 -8.81
CA ASP A 247 -14.59 -7.55 -8.94
C ASP A 247 -15.53 -6.58 -8.19
N PHE A 248 -14.99 -5.71 -7.33
CA PHE A 248 -15.75 -4.78 -6.50
C PHE A 248 -15.80 -3.35 -7.06
N HIS A 249 -15.19 -3.10 -8.23
CA HIS A 249 -15.12 -1.77 -8.82
C HIS A 249 -16.47 -1.29 -9.36
N VAL A 250 -17.10 -0.38 -8.60
CA VAL A 250 -18.14 0.52 -9.10
C VAL A 250 -17.46 1.65 -9.87
N TYR A 251 -17.96 1.94 -11.07
CA TYR A 251 -17.50 3.08 -11.88
C TYR A 251 -17.84 4.38 -11.12
N TYR A 252 -16.84 5.12 -10.64
CA TYR A 252 -17.07 6.35 -9.88
C TYR A 252 -17.19 7.55 -10.81
N GLU A 253 -18.39 8.12 -10.89
CA GLU A 253 -18.56 9.48 -11.42
C GLU A 253 -17.94 10.45 -10.40
N ASN A 254 -16.91 11.22 -10.80
CA ASN A 254 -16.15 12.20 -9.99
C ASN A 254 -14.88 11.69 -9.28
N ILE A 255 -13.96 11.11 -10.05
CA ILE A 255 -12.61 10.77 -9.57
C ILE A 255 -11.82 12.06 -9.26
N PRO A 256 -11.20 12.19 -8.07
CA PRO A 256 -10.43 13.38 -7.68
C PRO A 256 -9.06 13.49 -8.39
N VAL A 257 -8.73 12.52 -9.24
CA VAL A 257 -7.46 12.40 -9.95
C VAL A 257 -7.70 12.48 -11.45
N ARG A 258 -6.76 13.10 -12.16
CA ARG A 258 -6.67 13.05 -13.63
C ARG A 258 -5.44 12.26 -14.02
N SER A 259 -5.61 11.40 -15.03
CA SER A 259 -4.52 10.65 -15.64
C SER A 259 -4.17 11.25 -17.00
N VAL A 260 -2.88 11.45 -17.24
CA VAL A 260 -2.31 11.87 -18.52
C VAL A 260 -1.33 10.81 -18.98
N HIS A 261 -1.48 10.33 -20.21
CA HIS A 261 -0.53 9.37 -20.80
C HIS A 261 0.33 10.08 -21.85
N LEU A 262 1.64 10.15 -21.62
CA LEU A 262 2.62 10.71 -22.55
C LEU A 262 3.33 9.56 -23.25
N THR A 263 3.26 9.52 -24.58
CA THR A 263 4.00 8.54 -25.39
C THR A 263 5.22 9.20 -26.01
N ILE A 264 6.40 8.69 -25.69
CA ILE A 264 7.68 9.16 -26.23
C ILE A 264 8.21 8.07 -27.17
N ASN A 265 8.28 8.39 -28.47
CA ASN A 265 8.84 7.50 -29.48
C ASN A 265 10.36 7.74 -29.62
N ASN A 266 11.11 6.73 -30.09
CA ASN A 266 12.52 6.87 -30.48
C ASN A 266 13.49 7.29 -29.37
N LEU A 267 13.31 6.78 -28.14
CA LEU A 267 14.31 6.89 -27.05
C LEU A 267 15.61 6.08 -27.32
N SER A 268 15.80 5.57 -28.55
CA SER A 268 16.85 4.59 -28.91
C SER A 268 18.29 5.11 -28.85
N LYS A 269 18.52 6.41 -28.58
CA LYS A 269 19.87 6.99 -28.48
C LYS A 269 20.38 7.26 -27.06
N THR A 270 19.54 7.08 -26.03
CA THR A 270 19.92 7.35 -24.62
C THR A 270 19.68 6.13 -23.72
N LYS A 271 19.79 4.92 -24.28
CA LYS A 271 19.71 3.65 -23.51
C LYS A 271 20.81 3.47 -22.45
N SER A 272 21.76 4.41 -22.32
CA SER A 272 22.94 4.25 -21.46
C SER A 272 22.91 5.00 -20.12
N ALA A 273 21.76 5.51 -19.64
CA ALA A 273 21.77 6.30 -18.40
C ALA A 273 20.67 6.00 -17.36
N ALA A 274 19.53 5.40 -17.72
CA ALA A 274 18.48 5.07 -16.74
C ALA A 274 18.28 3.55 -16.69
N THR A 275 18.85 2.89 -15.68
CA THR A 275 18.58 1.47 -15.36
C THR A 275 17.15 1.26 -14.86
N ASN A 276 16.44 2.33 -14.49
CA ASN A 276 15.06 2.29 -13.99
C ASN A 276 14.12 3.24 -14.78
N LEU A 277 13.18 2.65 -15.53
CA LEU A 277 12.20 3.39 -16.36
C LEU A 277 11.19 4.20 -15.53
N ASN A 278 10.87 3.74 -14.31
CA ASN A 278 9.99 4.49 -13.40
C ASN A 278 10.69 5.72 -12.84
N GLU A 279 11.99 5.63 -12.53
CA GLU A 279 12.78 6.78 -12.09
C GLU A 279 12.85 7.85 -13.17
N LEU A 280 13.05 7.46 -14.43
CA LEU A 280 12.97 8.36 -15.58
C LEU A 280 11.59 9.03 -15.70
N ALA A 281 10.51 8.28 -15.51
CA ALA A 281 9.15 8.82 -15.50
C ALA A 281 8.94 9.86 -14.39
N THR A 282 9.44 9.58 -13.18
CA THR A 282 9.41 10.50 -12.03
C THR A 282 10.19 11.79 -12.32
N LEU A 283 11.41 11.69 -12.85
CA LEU A 283 12.23 12.85 -13.22
C LEU A 283 11.55 13.72 -14.28
N ILE A 284 10.91 13.09 -15.26
CA ILE A 284 10.12 13.78 -16.27
C ILE A 284 8.93 14.49 -15.64
N GLY A 285 8.15 13.82 -14.79
CA GLY A 285 7.03 14.43 -14.08
C GLY A 285 7.45 15.64 -13.23
N GLY A 286 8.56 15.53 -12.50
CA GLY A 286 9.13 16.63 -11.72
C GLY A 286 9.58 17.82 -12.58
N SER A 287 10.22 17.54 -13.71
CA SER A 287 10.62 18.57 -14.68
C SER A 287 9.41 19.30 -15.25
N MET A 288 8.34 18.57 -15.57
CA MET A 288 7.09 19.15 -16.04
C MET A 288 6.46 20.06 -14.99
N ALA A 289 6.36 19.58 -13.74
CA ALA A 289 5.79 20.36 -12.64
C ALA A 289 6.55 21.69 -12.43
N HIS A 290 7.89 21.65 -12.51
CA HIS A 290 8.72 22.84 -12.40
C HIS A 290 8.53 23.80 -13.58
N LEU A 291 8.61 23.31 -14.82
CA LEU A 291 8.47 24.14 -16.03
C LEU A 291 7.10 24.80 -16.15
N LEU A 292 6.06 24.10 -15.69
CA LEU A 292 4.68 24.58 -15.69
C LEU A 292 4.32 25.41 -14.46
N ASN A 293 5.29 25.65 -13.56
CA ASN A 293 5.08 26.39 -12.32
C ASN A 293 3.87 25.87 -11.52
N TRP A 294 3.74 24.54 -11.42
CA TRP A 294 2.65 23.93 -10.66
C TRP A 294 2.68 24.38 -9.21
N ASN A 295 1.51 24.75 -8.68
CA ASN A 295 1.39 25.06 -7.25
C ASN A 295 1.41 23.76 -6.45
N LEU A 296 2.60 23.23 -6.14
CA LEU A 296 2.80 21.98 -5.40
C LEU A 296 2.30 22.01 -3.94
N LYS A 297 1.94 23.18 -3.43
CA LYS A 297 1.22 23.28 -2.14
C LYS A 297 -0.21 22.77 -2.26
N ARG A 298 -0.81 22.91 -3.44
CA ARG A 298 -2.20 22.52 -3.72
C ARG A 298 -2.32 21.31 -4.64
N LEU A 299 -1.38 21.14 -5.56
CA LEU A 299 -1.34 20.00 -6.47
C LEU A 299 -0.39 18.93 -5.95
N ASP A 300 -0.72 17.69 -6.27
CA ASP A 300 0.21 16.58 -6.18
C ASP A 300 0.21 15.76 -7.46
N PHE A 301 1.28 15.01 -7.69
CA PHE A 301 1.36 14.13 -8.84
C PHE A 301 2.17 12.86 -8.57
N PHE A 302 1.96 11.86 -9.43
CA PHE A 302 2.74 10.63 -9.47
C PHE A 302 2.95 10.22 -10.92
N ALA A 303 4.20 9.97 -11.31
CA ALA A 303 4.55 9.60 -12.67
C ALA A 303 5.22 8.23 -12.69
N TYR A 304 4.79 7.34 -13.57
CA TYR A 304 5.35 5.99 -13.69
C TYR A 304 5.35 5.52 -15.14
N HIS A 305 6.21 4.55 -15.44
CA HIS A 305 6.28 3.96 -16.77
C HIS A 305 5.22 2.86 -16.91
N LEU A 306 4.39 2.96 -17.95
CA LEU A 306 3.45 1.91 -18.32
C LEU A 306 4.17 0.85 -19.16
N ASN A 307 4.31 -0.35 -18.62
CA ASN A 307 4.89 -1.47 -19.37
C ASN A 307 3.89 -1.94 -20.43
N ALA A 308 4.13 -1.57 -21.68
CA ALA A 308 3.27 -1.90 -22.81
C ALA A 308 3.46 -3.36 -23.26
N SER A 309 3.01 -4.33 -22.45
CA SER A 309 2.78 -5.70 -22.94
C SER A 309 1.49 -5.82 -23.78
N VAL A 310 0.67 -4.76 -23.82
CA VAL A 310 -0.68 -4.76 -24.42
C VAL A 310 -0.77 -3.87 -25.68
N ILE A 311 0.23 -3.05 -26.00
CA ILE A 311 0.20 -2.15 -27.16
C ILE A 311 1.39 -2.44 -28.07
N SER A 312 1.08 -2.97 -29.26
CA SER A 312 2.00 -3.37 -30.32
C SER A 312 2.91 -2.22 -30.80
N ASN A 313 4.11 -2.09 -30.22
CA ASN A 313 5.38 -1.70 -30.87
C ASN A 313 6.48 -1.46 -29.81
N SER A 314 7.60 -2.18 -29.90
CA SER A 314 8.66 -2.27 -28.90
C SER A 314 9.57 -1.04 -28.72
N ASN A 315 9.21 0.12 -29.28
CA ASN A 315 10.04 1.35 -29.28
C ASN A 315 9.36 2.56 -28.63
N GLN A 316 8.25 2.35 -27.92
CA GLN A 316 7.50 3.42 -27.25
C GLN A 316 7.79 3.40 -25.74
N PHE A 317 8.11 4.57 -25.19
CA PHE A 317 8.19 4.79 -23.74
C PHE A 317 6.94 5.55 -23.32
N ILE A 318 6.09 4.93 -22.51
CA ILE A 318 4.81 5.50 -22.10
C ILE A 318 4.89 5.90 -20.63
N ILE A 319 4.64 7.16 -20.34
CA ILE A 319 4.56 7.70 -18.98
C ILE A 319 3.09 7.90 -18.65
N ALA A 320 2.61 7.28 -17.57
CA ALA A 320 1.37 7.67 -16.92
C ALA A 320 1.67 8.71 -15.85
N LEU A 321 0.96 9.82 -15.89
CA LEU A 321 1.04 10.92 -14.94
C LEU A 321 -0.32 11.11 -14.28
N LEU A 322 -0.39 10.80 -13.00
CA LEU A 322 -1.55 11.03 -12.15
C LEU A 322 -1.40 12.39 -11.49
N ILE A 323 -2.44 13.24 -11.56
CA ILE A 323 -2.46 14.59 -10.98
C ILE A 323 -3.69 14.72 -10.10
N VAL A 324 -3.51 15.29 -8.90
CA VAL A 324 -4.56 15.47 -7.90
C VAL A 324 -4.56 16.88 -7.31
N ASP A 325 -5.73 17.40 -6.95
CA ASP A 325 -5.88 18.58 -6.10
C ASP A 325 -6.02 18.14 -4.63
N LYS A 326 -5.08 18.56 -3.79
CA LYS A 326 -5.01 18.23 -2.36
C LYS A 326 -6.21 18.78 -1.59
N ASP A 327 -6.80 19.89 -2.05
CA ASP A 327 -7.98 20.48 -1.41
C ASP A 327 -9.25 19.66 -1.73
N LEU A 328 -9.36 19.18 -2.97
CA LEU A 328 -10.43 18.27 -3.39
C LEU A 328 -10.39 16.97 -2.58
N MET A 329 -9.20 16.43 -2.33
CA MET A 329 -8.98 15.25 -1.49
C MET A 329 -9.29 15.49 -0.01
N SER A 330 -9.15 16.72 0.48
CA SER A 330 -9.33 17.06 1.89
C SER A 330 -10.76 17.43 2.26
N ASN A 331 -11.49 18.13 1.37
CA ASN A 331 -12.80 18.70 1.68
C ASN A 331 -13.95 18.16 0.82
N GLU A 332 -13.70 17.19 -0.07
CA GLU A 332 -14.71 16.56 -0.95
C GLU A 332 -15.57 17.58 -1.73
N THR A 333 -15.00 18.75 -2.06
CA THR A 333 -15.72 19.83 -2.75
C THR A 333 -15.78 19.58 -4.26
N ASN A 334 -16.92 19.78 -4.93
CA ASN A 334 -17.05 19.55 -6.39
C ASN A 334 -16.21 20.48 -7.32
N SER A 335 -15.31 21.31 -6.80
CA SER A 335 -14.51 22.21 -7.63
C SER A 335 -13.31 21.49 -8.27
N THR A 336 -13.48 21.03 -9.51
CA THR A 336 -12.39 20.48 -10.35
C THR A 336 -11.62 21.56 -11.12
N ALA A 337 -11.93 22.84 -10.88
CA ALA A 337 -11.47 23.97 -11.69
C ALA A 337 -9.94 24.05 -11.82
N ILE A 338 -9.21 23.76 -10.74
CA ILE A 338 -7.75 23.87 -10.73
C ILE A 338 -7.08 22.70 -11.41
N ILE A 339 -7.57 21.48 -11.20
CA ILE A 339 -7.07 20.34 -11.97
C ILE A 339 -7.34 20.58 -13.46
N ASN A 340 -8.52 21.06 -13.83
CA ASN A 340 -8.84 21.38 -15.23
C ASN A 340 -7.93 22.48 -15.80
N GLN A 341 -7.59 23.50 -15.00
CA GLN A 341 -6.65 24.55 -15.39
C GLN A 341 -5.23 23.99 -15.55
N THR A 342 -4.73 23.22 -14.58
CA THR A 342 -3.41 22.56 -14.65
C THR A 342 -3.30 21.64 -15.87
N MET A 343 -4.37 20.92 -16.18
CA MET A 343 -4.45 20.12 -17.40
C MET A 343 -4.38 21.01 -18.64
N THR A 344 -5.06 22.16 -18.65
CA THR A 344 -4.99 23.14 -19.74
C THR A 344 -3.59 23.69 -19.92
N ASP A 345 -2.92 24.08 -18.84
CA ASP A 345 -1.55 24.63 -18.83
C ASP A 345 -0.53 23.58 -19.27
N LEU A 346 -0.65 22.35 -18.77
CA LEU A 346 0.16 21.21 -19.18
C LEU A 346 0.05 20.98 -20.69
N ILE A 347 -1.18 20.97 -21.18
CA ILE A 347 -1.45 20.81 -22.61
C ILE A 347 -0.85 21.99 -23.39
N GLU A 348 -0.91 23.22 -22.88
CA GLU A 348 -0.32 24.41 -23.50
C GLU A 348 1.21 24.39 -23.57
N ALA A 349 1.91 23.98 -22.51
CA ALA A 349 3.37 23.90 -22.57
C ALA A 349 3.87 22.74 -23.44
N VAL A 350 3.12 21.63 -23.50
CA VAL A 350 3.37 20.60 -24.51
C VAL A 350 3.14 21.17 -25.92
N LYS A 351 2.08 21.97 -26.13
CA LYS A 351 1.77 22.67 -27.41
C LYS A 351 2.85 23.64 -27.88
N LEU A 352 3.51 24.35 -26.97
CA LEU A 352 4.55 25.33 -27.32
C LEU A 352 5.92 24.68 -27.59
N GLY A 353 6.03 23.35 -27.54
CA GLY A 353 7.30 22.63 -27.76
C GLY A 353 8.34 22.85 -26.65
N GLY A 354 7.92 23.44 -25.52
CA GLY A 354 8.83 23.84 -24.43
C GLY A 354 9.38 22.67 -23.62
N ILE A 355 8.70 21.53 -23.61
CA ILE A 355 9.05 20.38 -22.76
C ILE A 355 9.65 19.22 -23.57
N PHE A 356 9.21 18.98 -24.80
CA PHE A 356 9.70 17.85 -25.61
C PHE A 356 9.73 18.19 -27.10
N LYS A 357 10.93 18.22 -27.69
CA LYS A 357 11.17 18.54 -29.11
C LYS A 357 10.78 17.39 -30.08
N TYR A 358 10.33 16.24 -29.57
CA TYR A 358 10.17 14.98 -30.32
C TYR A 358 8.86 14.22 -30.00
N VAL A 359 7.77 14.90 -29.67
CA VAL A 359 6.46 14.24 -29.46
C VAL A 359 5.75 14.08 -30.80
N CYS A 360 5.63 12.84 -31.29
CA CYS A 360 4.95 12.53 -32.56
C CYS A 360 3.45 12.20 -32.37
N THR A 361 3.07 11.72 -31.18
CA THR A 361 1.71 11.26 -30.86
C THR A 361 1.33 11.65 -29.44
N ALA A 362 0.17 12.30 -29.27
CA ALA A 362 -0.42 12.59 -27.97
C ALA A 362 -1.80 11.94 -27.88
N SER A 363 -2.05 11.25 -26.76
CA SER A 363 -3.36 10.65 -26.47
C SER A 363 -3.95 11.29 -25.23
N LEU A 364 -5.15 11.85 -25.38
CA LEU A 364 -5.87 12.48 -24.29
C LEU A 364 -7.17 11.71 -24.05
N LEU A 365 -7.31 11.15 -22.86
CA LEU A 365 -8.53 10.51 -22.38
C LEU A 365 -9.19 11.44 -21.39
N ASP A 366 -10.40 11.90 -21.71
CA ASP A 366 -11.18 12.74 -20.80
C ASP A 366 -12.65 12.30 -20.84
N GLU A 367 -13.27 12.29 -19.67
CA GLU A 367 -14.68 11.95 -19.47
C GLU A 367 -15.59 13.18 -19.61
N CYS A 368 -15.01 14.39 -19.79
CA CYS A 368 -15.68 15.66 -20.01
C CYS A 368 -15.58 16.17 -21.46
N SER A 369 -16.51 17.04 -21.89
CA SER A 369 -16.55 17.57 -23.26
C SER A 369 -15.51 18.67 -23.51
N PHE A 370 -14.67 18.52 -24.53
CA PHE A 370 -13.79 19.58 -25.04
C PHE A 370 -14.47 20.50 -26.05
N GLU A 371 -13.97 21.74 -26.18
CA GLU A 371 -14.36 22.67 -27.25
C GLU A 371 -13.63 22.38 -28.58
N HIS A 372 -14.27 22.58 -29.74
CA HIS A 372 -13.65 22.29 -31.04
C HIS A 372 -12.45 23.19 -31.40
N GLU A 373 -12.49 24.45 -30.94
CA GLU A 373 -11.39 25.42 -31.04
C GLU A 373 -10.09 24.91 -30.41
N PHE A 374 -10.20 24.18 -29.29
CA PHE A 374 -9.08 23.54 -28.63
C PHE A 374 -8.37 22.54 -29.57
N PHE A 375 -9.11 21.81 -30.41
CA PHE A 375 -8.52 20.83 -31.36
C PHE A 375 -7.91 21.45 -32.61
N LEU A 376 -8.51 22.50 -33.16
CA LEU A 376 -7.95 23.21 -34.33
C LEU A 376 -6.62 23.88 -33.99
N ARG A 377 -6.50 24.43 -32.77
CA ARG A 377 -5.25 25.02 -32.28
C ARG A 377 -4.19 23.96 -31.99
N ILE A 378 -4.56 22.77 -31.51
CA ILE A 378 -3.63 21.63 -31.37
C ILE A 378 -3.02 21.28 -32.73
N ALA A 379 -3.82 21.07 -33.78
CA ALA A 379 -3.29 20.65 -35.08
C ALA A 379 -2.38 21.69 -35.75
N GLN A 380 -2.54 22.97 -35.41
CA GLN A 380 -1.74 24.08 -35.98
C GLN A 380 -0.42 24.34 -35.24
N SER A 381 -0.29 23.90 -33.99
CA SER A 381 0.88 24.19 -33.15
C SER A 381 2.01 23.15 -33.24
N PHE A 382 1.80 22.00 -33.90
CA PHE A 382 2.79 20.94 -34.01
C PHE A 382 3.13 20.60 -35.47
N PRO A 383 4.26 21.08 -36.02
CA PRO A 383 4.64 20.81 -37.41
C PRO A 383 5.07 19.34 -37.69
N PHE A 384 5.28 18.52 -36.64
CA PHE A 384 5.71 17.12 -36.74
C PHE A 384 4.75 16.11 -36.09
N MET A 385 3.58 16.57 -35.64
CA MET A 385 2.57 15.69 -35.05
C MET A 385 1.85 14.94 -36.16
N GLU A 386 1.97 13.61 -36.15
CA GLU A 386 1.38 12.74 -37.16
C GLU A 386 -0.05 12.32 -36.78
N GLU A 387 -0.29 12.13 -35.47
CA GLU A 387 -1.59 11.68 -34.97
C GLU A 387 -1.94 12.31 -33.60
N LEU A 388 -3.15 12.86 -33.50
CA LEU A 388 -3.77 13.29 -32.25
C LEU A 388 -4.98 12.40 -31.98
N THR A 389 -4.90 11.55 -30.97
CA THR A 389 -6.04 10.71 -30.56
C THR A 389 -6.72 11.32 -29.33
N VAL A 390 -7.95 11.79 -29.51
CA VAL A 390 -8.80 12.27 -28.43
C VAL A 390 -9.91 11.27 -28.20
N ARG A 391 -9.95 10.65 -27.03
CA ARG A 391 -11.03 9.75 -26.63
C ARG A 391 -11.91 10.46 -25.63
N ASN A 392 -13.15 10.69 -26.02
CA ASN A 392 -14.17 11.29 -25.17
C ASN A 392 -15.28 10.26 -24.93
N GLN A 393 -15.61 9.99 -23.67
CA GLN A 393 -16.69 9.06 -23.34
C GLN A 393 -18.09 9.70 -23.50
N LYS A 394 -18.20 11.04 -23.47
CA LYS A 394 -19.49 11.76 -23.63
C LYS A 394 -19.68 12.28 -25.06
N ARG A 395 -20.93 12.25 -25.53
CA ARG A 395 -21.32 12.68 -26.89
C ARG A 395 -21.19 14.20 -27.02
N GLN A 396 -20.38 14.67 -27.98
CA GLN A 396 -20.30 16.11 -28.28
C GLN A 396 -21.60 16.59 -28.94
N ILE A 397 -22.09 17.76 -28.52
CA ILE A 397 -23.24 18.42 -29.16
C ILE A 397 -22.73 18.99 -30.49
N ASN A 398 -23.26 18.49 -31.61
CA ASN A 398 -22.88 18.90 -32.95
C ASN A 398 -23.07 20.42 -33.13
N LYS A 399 -21.96 21.17 -33.22
CA LYS A 399 -21.96 22.49 -33.85
C LYS A 399 -21.46 22.31 -35.29
N THR A 400 -22.29 22.66 -36.28
CA THR A 400 -21.93 22.62 -37.71
C THR A 400 -20.91 23.69 -38.04
N PHE A 401 -19.74 23.31 -38.56
CA PHE A 401 -18.72 24.26 -39.03
C PHE A 401 -18.02 23.81 -40.34
N ARG A 402 -17.49 24.80 -41.07
CA ARG A 402 -16.89 24.67 -42.41
C ARG A 402 -15.59 23.86 -42.39
N LYS A 403 -15.45 22.93 -43.33
CA LYS A 403 -14.26 22.10 -43.55
C LYS A 403 -12.98 22.93 -43.74
N SER A 404 -11.95 22.65 -42.95
CA SER A 404 -10.55 22.97 -43.26
C SER A 404 -10.04 21.99 -44.33
N LYS A 405 -9.29 22.49 -45.34
CA LYS A 405 -8.93 21.75 -46.55
C LYS A 405 -7.73 20.79 -46.42
N ASN A 406 -6.95 20.83 -45.34
CA ASN A 406 -5.62 20.17 -45.30
C ASN A 406 -5.37 19.19 -44.15
N LEU A 407 -6.37 18.84 -43.33
CA LEU A 407 -6.20 17.86 -42.25
C LEU A 407 -7.27 16.78 -42.37
N SER A 408 -6.86 15.52 -42.50
CA SER A 408 -7.75 14.38 -42.32
C SER A 408 -8.05 14.23 -40.83
N ILE A 409 -9.01 15.02 -40.34
CA ILE A 409 -9.64 14.77 -39.04
C ILE A 409 -10.40 13.43 -39.17
N ILE A 410 -9.84 12.37 -38.57
CA ILE A 410 -10.35 10.99 -38.54
C ILE A 410 -10.22 10.55 -37.07
N LYS A 411 -11.10 9.79 -36.40
CA LYS A 411 -12.41 9.17 -36.64
C LYS A 411 -13.06 9.17 -35.25
N TYR A 412 -14.31 9.61 -35.14
CA TYR A 412 -15.10 9.33 -33.93
C TYR A 412 -15.52 7.86 -33.96
N ARG A 413 -14.77 6.97 -33.29
CA ARG A 413 -15.34 5.68 -32.90
C ARG A 413 -16.14 5.93 -31.63
N SER A 414 -17.46 6.04 -31.78
CA SER A 414 -18.37 5.70 -30.68
C SER A 414 -18.00 4.29 -30.22
N ILE A 415 -17.62 4.17 -28.95
CA ILE A 415 -17.69 2.88 -28.27
C ILE A 415 -19.20 2.58 -28.25
N LYS A 416 -19.65 1.72 -29.16
CA LYS A 416 -20.97 1.11 -29.00
C LYS A 416 -20.88 0.25 -27.74
N ARG A 417 -21.88 0.41 -26.88
CA ARG A 417 -22.10 -0.36 -25.67
C ARG A 417 -21.89 -1.85 -25.89
#